data_AF-A0A843HRL8-F1
#
_entry.id   AF-A0A843HRL8-F1
#
_cell.length_a   1.000
_cell.length_b   1.000
_cell.length_c   1.000
_cell.angle_alpha   90.00
_cell.angle_beta   90.00
_cell.angle_gamma   90.00
#
_symmetry.space_group_name_H-M   'P 1'
#
loop_
_entity.id
_entity.type
_entity.pdbx_description
1 polymer ?
#
loop_
_entity_poly.entity_id
_entity_poly.type
_entity_poly.pdbx_seq_one_letter_code
_entity_poly.pdbx_strand_id
1 'polypeptide(L)'
;MARIIDINFSAVSTHDGCTCDRCGQWIKNIWTVKFDDGITAHFGIDCYKQMCKDSRLNEYGMNVMKNILKDLEEWDKRLAKWKSEDLTAENCLSYQYEQADWNNGYWKGKSFEEYRQSWIDAICNDRIPRLKKELEKFKNIDFKR
;
A
#
# COMPACT_ATOMS: atom_id res chain seq x y z
N MET A 1 -1.69 -25.34 9.81
CA MET A 1 -1.26 -24.36 8.79
C MET A 1 -2.31 -23.28 8.79
N ALA A 2 -1.91 -22.02 8.92
CA ALA A 2 -2.85 -20.91 9.04
C ALA A 2 -2.94 -20.17 7.69
N ARG A 3 -4.15 -19.80 7.30
CA ARG A 3 -4.41 -19.12 6.02
C ARG A 3 -4.37 -17.63 6.21
N ILE A 4 -3.81 -16.89 5.26
CA ILE A 4 -3.83 -15.43 5.31
C ILE A 4 -5.20 -14.93 4.87
N ILE A 5 -5.84 -14.10 5.70
CA ILE A 5 -7.15 -13.50 5.41
C ILE A 5 -7.06 -12.03 5.02
N ASP A 6 -6.02 -11.32 5.46
CA ASP A 6 -5.81 -9.90 5.18
C ASP A 6 -4.32 -9.56 5.22
N ILE A 7 -3.90 -8.63 4.37
CA ILE A 7 -2.54 -8.11 4.32
C ILE A 7 -2.63 -6.59 4.16
N ASN A 8 -2.00 -5.88 5.09
CA ASN A 8 -1.97 -4.43 5.11
C ASN A 8 -0.51 -3.94 5.20
N PHE A 9 -0.23 -2.85 4.51
CA PHE A 9 1.03 -2.14 4.61
C PHE A 9 0.84 -0.87 5.45
N SER A 10 1.82 -0.57 6.29
CA SER A 10 1.82 0.69 7.05
C SER A 10 3.24 1.21 7.16
N ALA A 11 3.47 2.40 6.63
CA ALA A 11 4.70 3.16 6.83
C ALA A 11 4.50 4.10 8.04
N VAL A 12 5.32 3.92 9.07
CA VAL A 12 5.17 4.63 10.36
C VAL A 12 6.43 5.41 10.71
N SER A 13 6.30 6.34 11.66
CA SER A 13 7.42 7.16 12.14
C SER A 13 8.45 6.30 12.91
N THR A 14 9.63 6.86 13.21
CA THR A 14 10.70 6.13 13.91
C THR A 14 10.26 5.59 15.28
N HIS A 15 9.33 6.26 15.95
CA HIS A 15 8.87 5.90 17.30
C HIS A 15 7.67 4.96 17.28
N ASP A 16 6.94 4.91 16.16
CA ASP A 16 5.72 4.10 16.00
C ASP A 16 5.98 2.75 15.32
N GLY A 17 7.26 2.43 15.08
CA GLY A 17 7.69 1.14 14.54
C GLY A 17 7.35 -0.04 15.45
N CYS A 18 7.59 -1.24 14.94
CA CYS A 18 7.46 -2.46 15.73
C CYS A 18 8.59 -3.43 15.44
N THR A 19 8.65 -4.52 16.20
CA THR A 19 9.58 -5.61 15.93
C THR A 19 8.98 -6.56 14.89
N CYS A 20 9.78 -7.01 13.92
CA CYS A 20 9.39 -8.05 12.98
C CYS A 20 9.25 -9.39 13.70
N ASP A 21 8.09 -10.04 13.60
CA ASP A 21 7.78 -11.29 14.31
C ASP A 21 8.61 -12.48 13.83
N ARG A 22 9.30 -12.37 12.67
CA ARG A 22 10.17 -13.42 12.14
C ARG A 22 11.63 -13.28 12.55
N CYS A 23 12.21 -12.09 12.41
CA CYS A 23 13.65 -11.88 12.59
C CYS A 23 14.03 -11.03 13.81
N GLY A 24 13.06 -10.46 14.53
CA GLY A 24 13.33 -9.61 15.69
C GLY A 24 13.87 -8.21 15.36
N GLN A 25 14.01 -7.85 14.08
CA GLN A 25 14.48 -6.52 13.68
C GLN A 25 13.39 -5.46 13.88
N TRP A 26 13.78 -4.26 14.33
CA TRP A 26 12.89 -3.10 14.35
C TRP A 26 12.57 -2.62 12.92
N ILE A 27 11.28 -2.46 12.62
CA ILE A 27 10.76 -2.12 11.30
C ILE A 27 9.83 -0.90 11.37
N LYS A 28 9.90 -0.06 10.33
CA LYS A 28 9.05 1.12 10.13
C LYS A 28 8.10 0.98 8.94
N ASN A 29 8.37 -0.01 8.09
CA ASN A 29 7.56 -0.37 6.94
C ASN A 29 6.99 -1.74 7.27
N ILE A 30 5.77 -1.74 7.81
CA ILE A 30 5.18 -2.89 8.49
C ILE A 30 4.19 -3.56 7.54
N TRP A 31 4.48 -4.81 7.17
CA TRP A 31 3.53 -5.71 6.54
C TRP A 31 2.77 -6.46 7.62
N THR A 32 1.54 -6.05 7.87
CA THR A 32 0.64 -6.71 8.81
C THR A 32 -0.13 -7.79 8.08
N VAL A 33 -0.01 -9.03 8.55
CA VAL A 33 -0.65 -10.21 7.99
C VAL A 33 -1.59 -10.76 9.04
N LYS A 34 -2.89 -10.83 8.73
CA LYS A 34 -3.88 -11.49 9.57
C LYS A 34 -4.13 -12.89 9.07
N PHE A 35 -4.23 -13.82 9.99
CA PHE A 35 -4.51 -15.22 9.72
C PHE A 35 -5.93 -15.59 10.14
N ASP A 36 -6.45 -16.68 9.56
CA ASP A 36 -7.77 -17.23 9.84
C ASP A 36 -7.95 -17.73 11.28
N ASP A 37 -6.85 -18.09 11.95
CA ASP A 37 -6.82 -18.45 13.37
C ASP A 37 -6.83 -17.23 14.32
N GLY A 38 -6.98 -16.02 13.78
CA GLY A 38 -7.06 -14.77 14.55
C GLY A 38 -5.69 -14.17 14.92
N ILE A 39 -4.59 -14.83 14.58
CA ILE A 39 -3.25 -14.28 14.81
C ILE A 39 -2.97 -13.16 13.81
N THR A 40 -2.35 -12.09 14.29
CA THR A 40 -1.80 -11.02 13.47
C THR A 40 -0.28 -11.02 13.63
N ALA A 41 0.45 -10.96 12.51
CA ALA A 41 1.89 -10.89 12.51
C ALA A 41 2.38 -9.70 11.67
N HIS A 42 3.49 -9.12 12.08
CA HIS A 42 4.12 -7.94 11.52
C HIS A 42 5.48 -8.31 10.95
N PHE A 43 5.70 -7.99 9.68
CA PHE A 43 6.91 -8.35 8.97
C PHE A 43 7.57 -7.16 8.29
N GLY A 44 8.90 -7.14 8.29
CA GLY A 44 9.66 -6.34 7.34
C GLY A 44 9.53 -6.93 5.93
N ILE A 45 9.79 -6.12 4.90
CA ILE A 45 9.63 -6.52 3.49
C ILE A 45 10.39 -7.80 3.13
N ASP A 46 11.60 -8.00 3.65
CA ASP A 46 12.42 -9.16 3.33
C ASP A 46 11.87 -10.44 3.97
N CYS A 47 11.48 -10.36 5.25
CA CYS A 47 10.83 -11.47 5.95
C CYS A 47 9.47 -11.83 5.33
N TYR A 48 8.70 -10.83 4.92
CA TYR A 48 7.44 -11.03 4.23
C TYR A 48 7.66 -11.70 2.86
N LYS A 49 8.63 -11.21 2.06
CA LYS A 49 9.00 -11.84 0.78
C LYS A 49 9.48 -13.28 0.98
N GLN A 50 10.21 -13.55 2.04
CA GLN A 50 10.66 -14.91 2.35
C GLN A 50 9.47 -15.80 2.74
N MET A 51 8.53 -15.32 3.55
CA MET A 51 7.29 -16.04 3.88
C MET A 51 6.51 -16.38 2.61
N CYS A 52 6.47 -15.46 1.66
CA CYS A 52 5.86 -15.67 0.36
C CYS A 52 6.59 -16.72 -0.50
N LYS A 53 7.93 -16.76 -0.45
CA LYS A 53 8.71 -17.82 -1.11
C LYS A 53 8.52 -19.19 -0.46
N ASP A 54 8.34 -19.22 0.85
CA ASP A 54 8.11 -20.44 1.63
C ASP A 54 6.68 -20.99 1.44
N SER A 55 5.80 -20.22 0.79
CA SER A 55 4.45 -20.63 0.40
C SER A 55 4.47 -21.56 -0.82
N ARG A 56 3.42 -22.36 -1.02
CA ARG A 56 3.26 -23.24 -2.19
C ARG A 56 2.92 -22.49 -3.49
N LEU A 57 3.30 -21.22 -3.60
CA LEU A 57 3.11 -20.43 -4.81
C LEU A 57 4.06 -20.87 -5.92
N ASN A 58 3.53 -20.99 -7.13
CA ASN A 58 4.38 -21.05 -8.32
C ASN A 58 5.03 -19.67 -8.58
N GLU A 59 6.07 -19.64 -9.41
CA GLU A 59 6.83 -18.43 -9.71
C GLU A 59 5.95 -17.28 -10.23
N TYR A 60 4.98 -17.61 -11.09
CA TYR A 60 4.00 -16.65 -11.60
C TYR A 60 3.19 -16.00 -10.47
N GLY A 61 2.59 -16.80 -9.59
CA GLY A 61 1.80 -16.29 -8.47
C GLY A 61 2.63 -15.49 -7.47
N MET A 62 3.89 -15.86 -7.24
CA MET A 62 4.82 -15.03 -6.46
C MET A 62 5.06 -13.67 -7.11
N ASN A 63 5.24 -13.61 -8.43
CA ASN A 63 5.47 -12.36 -9.15
C ASN A 63 4.23 -11.46 -9.15
N VAL A 64 3.05 -12.04 -9.38
CA VAL A 64 1.78 -11.30 -9.31
C VAL A 64 1.59 -10.71 -7.92
N MET A 65 1.75 -11.51 -6.86
CA MET A 65 1.60 -11.01 -5.48
C MET A 65 2.63 -9.91 -5.16
N LYS A 66 3.90 -10.09 -5.52
CA LYS A 66 4.93 -9.05 -5.32
C LYS A 66 4.58 -7.74 -6.02
N ASN A 67 4.04 -7.80 -7.23
CA ASN A 67 3.64 -6.60 -7.96
C ASN A 67 2.47 -5.90 -7.28
N ILE A 68 1.44 -6.65 -6.85
CA ILE A 68 0.29 -6.08 -6.13
C ILE A 68 0.74 -5.38 -4.83
N LEU A 69 1.67 -5.99 -4.09
CA LEU A 69 2.19 -5.42 -2.84
C LEU A 69 3.04 -4.18 -3.10
N LYS A 70 3.87 -4.20 -4.14
CA LYS A 70 4.65 -3.03 -4.56
C LYS A 70 3.72 -1.87 -4.94
N ASP A 71 2.66 -2.16 -5.67
CA ASP A 71 1.66 -1.16 -6.05
C ASP A 71 0.93 -0.62 -4.82
N LEU A 72 0.55 -1.48 -3.87
CA LEU A 72 -0.05 -1.06 -2.61
C LEU A 72 0.86 -0.11 -1.83
N GLU A 73 2.13 -0.48 -1.67
CA GLU A 73 3.13 0.36 -1.00
C GLU A 73 3.28 1.73 -1.70
N GLU A 74 3.28 1.76 -3.03
CA GLU A 74 3.37 3.00 -3.80
C GLU A 74 2.11 3.88 -3.60
N TRP A 75 0.92 3.28 -3.63
CA TRP A 75 -0.33 4.02 -3.41
C TRP A 75 -0.48 4.51 -1.98
N ASP A 76 -0.05 3.74 -0.97
CA ASP A 76 -0.04 4.19 0.43
C ASP A 76 0.92 5.37 0.63
N LYS A 77 2.12 5.31 0.04
CA LYS A 77 3.07 6.45 0.07
C LYS A 77 2.49 7.69 -0.61
N ARG A 78 1.80 7.52 -1.76
CA ARG A 78 1.10 8.62 -2.43
C ARG A 78 -0.02 9.17 -1.57
N LEU A 79 -0.81 8.31 -0.93
CA LEU A 79 -1.88 8.73 -0.03
C LEU A 79 -1.33 9.55 1.14
N ALA A 80 -0.24 9.09 1.76
CA ALA A 80 0.44 9.82 2.83
C ALA A 80 0.93 11.20 2.34
N LYS A 81 1.52 11.27 1.15
CA LYS A 81 1.92 12.54 0.53
C LYS A 81 0.72 13.47 0.30
N TRP A 82 -0.37 12.95 -0.27
CA TRP A 82 -1.60 13.72 -0.49
C TRP A 82 -2.26 14.17 0.80
N LYS A 83 -2.11 13.42 1.90
CA LYS A 83 -2.60 13.82 3.23
C LYS A 83 -1.64 14.73 4.00
N SER A 84 -0.40 14.92 3.53
CA SER A 84 0.57 15.78 4.21
C SER A 84 0.20 17.26 4.10
N GLU A 85 0.30 18.00 5.20
CA GLU A 85 0.12 19.46 5.24
C GLU A 85 1.20 20.20 4.41
N ASP A 86 2.34 19.56 4.15
CA ASP A 86 3.43 20.13 3.35
C ASP A 86 3.11 20.22 1.86
N LEU A 87 2.08 19.52 1.37
CA LEU A 87 1.72 19.53 -0.04
C LEU A 87 0.80 20.71 -0.35
N THR A 88 1.26 21.64 -1.20
CA THR A 88 0.55 22.87 -1.54
C THR A 88 0.38 23.02 -3.05
N ALA A 89 -0.43 24.01 -3.47
CA ALA A 89 -0.61 24.34 -4.88
C ALA A 89 0.71 24.73 -5.56
N GLU A 90 1.62 25.40 -4.85
CA GLU A 90 2.90 25.91 -5.35
C GLU A 90 3.94 24.80 -5.55
N ASN A 91 3.85 23.70 -4.79
CA ASN A 91 4.81 22.59 -4.88
C ASN A 91 4.24 21.34 -5.57
N CYS A 92 2.96 21.36 -5.95
CA CYS A 92 2.31 20.29 -6.70
C CYS A 92 2.39 20.53 -8.21
N LEU A 93 3.46 20.04 -8.85
CA LEU A 93 3.66 20.17 -10.30
C LEU A 93 2.47 19.62 -11.12
N SER A 94 1.89 18.49 -10.71
CA SER A 94 0.76 17.89 -11.42
C SER A 94 -0.46 18.81 -11.46
N TYR A 95 -0.74 19.47 -10.33
CA TYR A 95 -1.81 20.47 -10.27
C TYR A 95 -1.49 21.67 -11.16
N GLN A 96 -0.25 22.17 -11.13
CA GLN A 96 0.17 23.30 -11.97
C GLN A 96 0.03 23.03 -13.46
N TYR A 97 0.42 21.84 -13.91
CA TYR A 97 0.26 21.43 -15.30
C TYR A 97 -1.23 21.38 -15.71
N GLU A 98 -2.08 20.80 -14.87
CA GLU A 98 -3.53 20.74 -15.11
C GLU A 98 -4.20 22.12 -15.14
N GLN A 99 -3.71 23.09 -14.35
CA GLN A 99 -4.15 24.49 -14.41
C GLN A 99 -3.65 25.20 -15.68
N ALA A 100 -2.43 24.89 -16.11
CA ALA A 100 -1.81 25.47 -17.29
C ALA A 100 -2.27 24.83 -18.61
N ASP A 101 -3.06 23.74 -18.55
CA ASP A 101 -3.47 23.02 -19.75
C ASP A 101 -4.36 23.88 -20.65
N TRP A 102 -3.80 24.20 -21.81
CA TRP A 102 -4.40 25.04 -22.84
C TRP A 102 -5.69 24.43 -23.42
N ASN A 103 -5.88 23.11 -23.32
CA ASN A 103 -7.01 22.38 -23.91
C ASN A 103 -8.22 22.18 -22.98
N ASN A 104 -8.38 23.05 -21.96
CA ASN A 104 -9.44 22.98 -20.94
C ASN A 104 -9.45 21.66 -20.17
N GLY A 105 -8.33 21.34 -19.52
CA GLY A 105 -8.26 20.26 -18.54
C GLY A 105 -9.38 20.38 -17.50
N TYR A 106 -9.96 19.26 -17.09
CA TYR A 106 -11.09 19.20 -16.15
C TYR A 106 -10.85 19.99 -14.85
N TRP A 107 -9.59 20.14 -14.46
CA TRP A 107 -9.17 20.81 -13.23
C TRP A 107 -8.92 22.31 -13.37
N LYS A 108 -8.92 22.85 -14.58
CA LYS A 108 -8.70 24.28 -14.83
C LYS A 108 -9.72 25.13 -14.08
N GLY A 109 -9.22 26.04 -13.24
CA GLY A 109 -10.05 26.94 -12.42
C GLY A 109 -10.65 26.31 -11.16
N LYS A 110 -10.46 25.01 -10.92
CA LYS A 110 -10.80 24.36 -9.64
C LYS A 110 -9.70 24.59 -8.62
N SER A 111 -10.06 24.54 -7.33
CA SER A 111 -9.10 24.76 -6.25
C SER A 111 -8.15 23.57 -6.06
N PHE A 112 -7.00 23.85 -5.45
CA PHE A 112 -6.04 22.79 -5.09
C PHE A 112 -6.63 21.80 -4.09
N GLU A 113 -7.43 22.25 -3.13
CA GLU A 113 -8.05 21.35 -2.15
C GLU A 113 -9.06 20.40 -2.78
N GLU A 114 -9.84 20.84 -3.76
CA GLU A 114 -10.71 19.95 -4.54
C GLU A 114 -9.90 18.92 -5.35
N TYR A 115 -8.80 19.35 -5.96
CA TYR A 115 -7.89 18.45 -6.67
C TYR A 115 -7.29 17.40 -5.74
N ARG A 116 -6.76 17.85 -4.60
CA ARG A 116 -6.18 17.03 -3.55
C ARG A 116 -7.18 16.01 -3.01
N GLN A 117 -8.38 16.45 -2.65
CA GLN A 117 -9.41 15.56 -2.12
C GLN A 117 -9.82 14.51 -3.15
N SER A 118 -9.94 14.88 -4.43
CA SER A 118 -10.27 13.91 -5.48
C SER A 118 -9.22 12.82 -5.64
N TRP A 119 -7.94 13.14 -5.46
CA TRP A 119 -6.86 12.14 -5.47
C TRP A 119 -6.91 11.25 -4.24
N ILE A 120 -7.17 11.81 -3.05
CA ILE A 120 -7.36 11.03 -1.82
C ILE A 120 -8.53 10.05 -2.01
N ASP A 121 -9.66 10.52 -2.53
CA ASP A 121 -10.85 9.70 -2.75
C ASP A 121 -10.59 8.60 -3.79
N ALA A 122 -9.92 8.93 -4.90
CA ALA A 122 -9.56 7.93 -5.92
C ALA A 122 -8.64 6.84 -5.35
N ILE A 123 -7.67 7.21 -4.52
CA ILE A 123 -6.75 6.25 -3.91
C ILE A 123 -7.46 5.38 -2.87
N CYS A 124 -8.23 6.00 -1.97
CA CYS A 124 -8.93 5.32 -0.87
C CYS A 124 -10.09 4.45 -1.34
N ASN A 125 -10.84 4.88 -2.36
CA ASN A 125 -12.10 4.24 -2.75
C ASN A 125 -11.97 3.34 -3.99
N ASP A 126 -10.93 3.52 -4.82
CA ASP A 126 -10.69 2.67 -5.99
C ASP A 126 -9.36 1.91 -5.90
N ARG A 127 -8.22 2.62 -5.88
CA ARG A 127 -6.90 2.00 -6.10
C ARG A 127 -6.54 0.98 -5.01
N ILE A 128 -6.55 1.39 -3.74
CA ILE A 128 -6.19 0.51 -2.63
C ILE A 128 -7.22 -0.63 -2.48
N PRO A 129 -8.54 -0.38 -2.45
CA PRO A 129 -9.53 -1.46 -2.36
C PRO A 129 -9.42 -2.49 -3.49
N ARG A 130 -9.17 -2.04 -4.73
CA ARG A 130 -8.99 -2.94 -5.87
C ARG A 130 -7.78 -3.86 -5.67
N LEU A 131 -6.65 -3.31 -5.25
CA LEU A 131 -5.44 -4.10 -5.00
C LEU A 131 -5.63 -5.07 -3.81
N LYS A 132 -6.32 -4.64 -2.75
CA LYS A 132 -6.69 -5.53 -1.64
C LYS A 132 -7.59 -6.68 -2.11
N LYS A 133 -8.57 -6.40 -2.97
CA LYS A 133 -9.41 -7.44 -3.60
C LYS A 133 -8.60 -8.39 -4.47
N GLU A 134 -7.56 -7.90 -5.16
CA GLU A 134 -6.65 -8.77 -5.90
C GLU A 134 -5.79 -9.63 -4.99
N LEU A 135 -5.37 -9.12 -3.83
CA LEU A 135 -4.68 -9.93 -2.81
C LEU A 135 -5.56 -11.06 -2.26
N GLU A 136 -6.89 -10.90 -2.23
CA GLU A 136 -7.79 -11.98 -1.79
C GLU A 136 -7.67 -13.26 -2.64
N LYS A 137 -7.16 -13.17 -3.88
CA LYS A 137 -6.87 -14.36 -4.71
C LYS A 137 -5.85 -15.29 -4.05
N PHE A 138 -5.02 -14.75 -3.16
CA PHE A 138 -3.97 -15.47 -2.44
C PHE A 138 -4.40 -15.95 -1.05
N LYS A 139 -5.66 -15.70 -0.63
CA LYS A 139 -6.15 -16.01 0.73
C LYS A 139 -6.16 -17.50 1.10
N ASN A 140 -6.23 -18.37 0.09
CA ASN A 140 -6.28 -19.83 0.27
C ASN A 140 -4.92 -20.50 0.16
N ILE A 141 -3.84 -19.72 0.11
CA ILE A 141 -2.50 -20.27 -0.01
C ILE A 141 -1.97 -20.57 1.38
N ASP A 142 -1.44 -21.79 1.55
CA ASP A 142 -0.74 -22.17 2.76
C ASP A 142 0.62 -21.47 2.82
N PHE A 143 0.73 -20.51 3.73
CA PHE A 143 2.00 -19.89 4.09
C PHE A 143 2.58 -20.65 5.28
N LYS A 144 3.82 -21.13 5.15
CA LYS A 144 4.56 -21.67 6.30
C LYS A 144 4.95 -20.49 7.19
N ARG A 145 4.57 -20.59 8.47
CA ARG A 145 5.03 -19.67 9.53
C ARG A 145 6.50 -19.90 9.82
#